data_AF-H8ZCR3-F1
#
_entry.id   AF-H8ZCR3-F1
#
_cell.length_a   1.000
_cell.length_b   1.000
_cell.length_c   1.000
_cell.angle_alpha   90.00
_cell.angle_beta   90.00
_cell.angle_gamma   90.00
#
_symmetry.space_group_name_H-M   'P 1'
#
loop_
_entity.id
_entity.type
_entity.pdbx_description
1 polymer ?
#
loop_
_entity_poly.entity_id
_entity_poly.type
_entity_poly.pdbx_seq_one_letter_code
_entity_poly.pdbx_strand_id
1 'polypeptide(L)'
;MNIWDNRMSKLKGVADSCKNRTEFIENLFAAYVDYEVRKLDTLENNREFIKAQVRKTIENKFTDINRLLLVKKISDLDYKAELIDRSIVYTLNQKLSPEHPLVRFTSNIIGSTELDNRDIAGEILPVTICAGLLNKKSENPSYPNINLEKDRYRRIKDNIKYFGIFEYVLECDISIFIVWMKYFIDNCDLNEVGIYKSLHLSFVDKFCIYIFKDQNMEWSNIVDKTITRDYPEKKDAILNHLHYSWFLYLILENISAIELIKANFDAIQNPNYIPATFKYDDEKKIAQILTGLKGQLCTSEGSTAKFYQLLRQYNPI
;
A
#
# COMPACT_ATOMS: atom_id res chain seq x y z
N MET A 1 19.09 14.14 34.68
CA MET A 1 17.68 14.25 34.28
C MET A 1 17.58 15.40 33.28
N ASN A 2 17.29 15.10 32.01
CA ASN A 2 17.37 16.08 30.93
C ASN A 2 16.23 17.11 31.08
N ILE A 3 16.45 18.37 30.70
CA ILE A 3 15.42 19.44 30.80
C ILE A 3 14.14 19.05 30.04
N TRP A 4 14.32 18.28 28.97
CA TRP A 4 13.26 17.67 28.16
C TRP A 4 12.40 16.67 28.94
N ASP A 5 13.02 15.78 29.72
CA ASP A 5 12.30 14.78 30.52
C ASP A 5 11.44 15.44 31.61
N ASN A 6 11.94 16.53 32.20
CA ASN A 6 11.24 17.28 33.24
C ASN A 6 10.01 18.02 32.67
N ARG A 7 10.13 18.65 31.50
CA ARG A 7 9.00 19.30 30.81
C ARG A 7 7.92 18.28 30.40
N MET A 8 8.34 17.14 29.85
CA MET A 8 7.44 16.05 29.47
C MET A 8 6.66 15.51 30.67
N SER A 9 7.34 15.27 31.79
CA SER A 9 6.72 14.78 33.02
C SER A 9 5.70 15.78 33.60
N LYS A 10 5.99 17.09 33.53
CA LYS A 10 5.05 18.13 33.99
C LYS A 10 3.81 18.22 33.10
N LEU A 11 3.97 18.18 31.78
CA LEU A 11 2.83 18.21 30.85
C LEU A 11 1.94 16.97 31.02
N LYS A 12 2.53 15.77 31.17
CA LYS A 12 1.77 14.56 31.46
C LYS A 12 0.98 14.67 32.77
N GLY A 13 1.61 15.19 33.84
CA GLY A 13 0.92 15.42 35.12
C GLY A 13 -0.28 16.38 35.00
N VAL A 14 -0.17 17.43 34.17
CA VAL A 14 -1.30 18.34 33.89
C VAL A 14 -2.41 17.63 33.12
N ALA A 15 -2.07 16.89 32.05
CA ALA A 15 -3.06 16.12 31.29
C ALA A 15 -3.82 15.12 32.17
N ASP A 16 -3.09 14.39 33.01
CA ASP A 16 -3.67 13.38 33.90
C ASP A 16 -4.57 14.01 34.97
N SER A 17 -4.28 15.24 35.42
CA SER A 17 -5.15 16.00 36.34
C SER A 17 -6.46 16.49 35.72
N CYS A 18 -6.53 16.53 34.38
CA CYS A 18 -7.70 16.92 33.61
C CYS A 18 -8.49 15.71 33.07
N LYS A 19 -7.85 14.54 32.93
CA LYS A 19 -8.52 13.29 32.55
C LYS A 19 -9.54 12.89 33.62
N ASN A 20 -10.76 12.54 33.20
CA ASN A 20 -11.88 12.09 34.04
C ASN A 20 -12.71 13.18 34.75
N ARG A 21 -12.57 14.45 34.36
CA ARG A 21 -13.56 15.45 34.76
C ARG A 21 -14.75 15.43 33.80
N THR A 22 -15.95 15.70 34.31
CA THR A 22 -17.21 15.61 33.54
C THR A 22 -17.38 16.71 32.50
N GLU A 23 -16.52 17.73 32.50
CA GLU A 23 -16.68 18.91 31.66
C GLU A 23 -15.95 18.78 30.31
N PHE A 24 -16.61 19.26 29.26
CA PHE A 24 -16.11 19.18 27.88
C PHE A 24 -14.75 19.88 27.68
N ILE A 25 -14.56 21.06 28.27
CA ILE A 25 -13.35 21.87 28.10
C ILE A 25 -12.12 21.18 28.71
N GLU A 26 -12.29 20.53 29.86
CA GLU A 26 -11.20 19.85 30.55
C GLU A 26 -10.74 18.61 29.78
N ASN A 27 -11.68 17.87 29.19
CA ASN A 27 -11.37 16.75 28.30
C ASN A 27 -10.70 17.22 26.99
N LEU A 28 -11.13 18.34 26.42
CA LEU A 28 -10.50 18.92 25.24
C LEU A 28 -9.07 19.38 25.53
N PHE A 29 -8.85 20.02 26.69
CA PHE A 29 -7.53 20.43 27.13
C PHE A 29 -6.62 19.23 27.37
N ALA A 30 -7.11 18.18 28.02
CA ALA A 30 -6.36 16.93 28.20
C ALA A 30 -5.94 16.31 26.86
N ALA A 31 -6.86 16.24 25.88
CA ALA A 31 -6.56 15.73 24.54
C ALA A 31 -5.50 16.58 23.81
N TYR A 32 -5.57 17.91 23.96
CA TYR A 32 -4.58 18.82 23.40
C TYR A 32 -3.20 18.65 24.04
N VAL A 33 -3.11 18.56 25.38
CA VAL A 33 -1.84 18.32 26.07
C VAL A 33 -1.25 16.96 25.69
N ASP A 34 -2.07 15.91 25.62
CA ASP A 34 -1.63 14.59 25.16
C ASP A 34 -1.07 14.66 23.72
N TYR A 35 -1.66 15.48 22.84
CA TYR A 35 -1.14 15.73 21.50
C TYR A 35 0.21 16.45 21.50
N GLU A 36 0.35 17.55 22.26
CA GLU A 36 1.61 18.28 22.34
C GLU A 36 2.74 17.42 22.94
N VAL A 37 2.42 16.56 23.92
CA VAL A 37 3.35 15.56 24.45
C VAL A 37 3.78 14.56 23.37
N ARG A 38 2.84 14.04 22.57
CA ARG A 38 3.14 13.09 21.48
C ARG A 38 4.03 13.68 20.39
N LYS A 39 3.98 14.99 20.13
CA LYS A 39 4.90 15.62 19.15
C LYS A 39 6.37 15.54 19.55
N LEU A 40 6.64 15.40 20.84
CA LEU A 40 8.00 15.30 21.38
C LEU A 40 8.53 13.85 21.33
N ASP A 41 7.69 12.89 20.93
CA ASP A 41 8.06 11.50 20.73
C ASP A 41 8.69 11.28 19.33
N THR A 42 9.13 10.05 19.04
CA THR A 42 9.63 9.70 17.72
C THR A 42 8.52 9.73 16.68
N LEU A 43 8.88 10.02 15.43
CA LEU A 43 7.95 10.00 14.30
C LEU A 43 7.29 8.62 14.15
N GLU A 44 8.04 7.54 14.43
CA GLU A 44 7.56 6.16 14.37
C GLU A 44 6.49 5.89 15.43
N ASN A 45 6.72 6.29 16.68
CA ASN A 45 5.76 6.12 17.77
C ASN A 45 4.45 6.90 17.49
N ASN A 46 4.57 8.09 16.91
CA ASN A 46 3.40 8.88 16.53
C ASN A 46 2.60 8.21 15.39
N ARG A 47 3.30 7.69 14.36
CA ARG A 47 2.69 6.95 13.26
C ARG A 47 1.93 5.70 13.76
N GLU A 48 2.56 4.92 14.63
CA GLU A 48 1.90 3.73 15.24
C GLU A 48 0.72 4.11 16.14
N PHE A 49 0.79 5.24 16.85
CA PHE A 49 -0.34 5.73 17.63
C PHE A 49 -1.55 6.08 16.74
N ILE A 50 -1.34 6.83 15.65
CA ILE A 50 -2.42 7.21 14.72
C ILE A 50 -3.04 5.96 14.11
N LYS A 51 -2.22 5.03 13.63
CA LYS A 51 -2.62 3.71 13.15
C LYS A 51 -3.51 2.97 14.16
N ALA A 52 -3.09 2.91 15.42
CA ALA A 52 -3.87 2.26 16.48
C ALA A 52 -5.23 2.94 16.72
N GLN A 53 -5.29 4.27 16.66
CA GLN A 53 -6.57 5.00 16.79
C GLN A 53 -7.53 4.69 15.63
N VAL A 54 -7.03 4.64 14.39
CA VAL A 54 -7.86 4.30 13.22
C VAL A 54 -8.35 2.85 13.32
N ARG A 55 -7.47 1.89 13.65
CA ARG A 55 -7.85 0.47 13.84
C ARG A 55 -8.92 0.30 14.92
N LYS A 56 -8.72 0.91 16.09
CA LYS A 56 -9.71 0.89 17.18
C LYS A 56 -11.07 1.44 16.73
N THR A 57 -11.07 2.46 15.87
CA THR A 57 -12.30 3.05 15.34
C THR A 57 -13.03 2.07 14.43
N ILE A 58 -12.32 1.35 13.56
CA ILE A 58 -12.87 0.32 12.66
C ILE A 58 -13.39 -0.86 13.48
N GLU A 59 -12.62 -1.35 14.46
CA GLU A 59 -13.00 -2.43 15.38
C GLU A 59 -14.26 -2.10 16.18
N ASN A 60 -14.42 -0.84 16.60
CA ASN A 60 -15.61 -0.33 17.28
C ASN A 60 -16.74 0.09 16.32
N LYS A 61 -16.74 -0.42 15.07
CA LYS A 61 -17.76 -0.18 14.05
C LYS A 61 -18.06 1.32 13.83
N PHE A 62 -17.03 2.15 13.92
CA PHE A 62 -17.08 3.60 13.70
C PHE A 62 -17.93 4.41 14.70
N THR A 63 -18.31 3.82 15.84
CA THR A 63 -19.18 4.48 16.86
C THR A 63 -18.61 5.81 17.34
N ASP A 64 -17.29 5.89 17.55
CA ASP A 64 -16.60 7.07 18.07
C ASP A 64 -15.68 7.74 17.03
N ILE A 65 -15.99 7.64 15.73
CA ILE A 65 -15.10 8.10 14.65
C ILE A 65 -14.66 9.56 14.77
N ASN A 66 -15.52 10.43 15.33
CA ASN A 66 -15.21 11.84 15.54
C ASN A 66 -14.04 12.08 16.51
N ARG A 67 -13.71 11.12 17.37
CA ARG A 67 -12.53 11.18 18.24
C ARG A 67 -11.24 11.34 17.43
N LEU A 68 -11.18 10.83 16.20
CA LEU A 68 -10.01 10.98 15.33
C LEU A 68 -9.70 12.46 15.03
N LEU A 69 -10.71 13.35 15.03
CA LEU A 69 -10.50 14.79 14.82
C LEU A 69 -9.68 15.45 15.95
N LEU A 70 -9.57 14.79 17.10
CA LEU A 70 -8.89 15.29 18.31
C LEU A 70 -7.51 14.66 18.52
N VAL A 71 -7.11 13.69 17.69
CA VAL A 71 -5.84 12.97 17.85
C VAL A 71 -4.63 13.82 17.44
N LYS A 72 -4.77 14.58 16.35
CA LYS A 72 -3.84 15.62 15.89
C LYS A 72 -4.67 16.80 15.36
N LYS A 73 -4.02 17.94 15.15
CA LYS A 73 -4.67 19.16 14.64
C LYS A 73 -5.28 18.89 13.26
N ILE A 74 -6.61 18.83 13.15
CA ILE A 74 -7.31 18.53 11.88
C ILE A 74 -7.08 19.57 10.78
N SER A 75 -6.58 20.77 11.10
CA SER A 75 -6.22 21.76 10.07
C SER A 75 -4.94 21.41 9.31
N ASP A 76 -4.16 20.42 9.78
CA ASP A 76 -2.93 19.94 9.17
C ASP A 76 -3.28 19.05 7.97
N LEU A 77 -2.78 19.41 6.78
CA LEU A 77 -3.14 18.74 5.53
C LEU A 77 -2.63 17.29 5.52
N ASP A 78 -1.38 17.07 5.94
CA ASP A 78 -0.77 15.73 6.06
C ASP A 78 -1.62 14.82 6.95
N TYR A 79 -2.13 15.36 8.05
CA TYR A 79 -2.98 14.61 8.96
C TYR A 79 -4.36 14.29 8.36
N LYS A 80 -4.96 15.21 7.60
CA LYS A 80 -6.19 14.92 6.85
C LYS A 80 -5.95 13.78 5.85
N ALA A 81 -4.86 13.86 5.08
CA ALA A 81 -4.48 12.83 4.11
C ALA A 81 -4.25 11.48 4.79
N GLU A 82 -3.45 11.42 5.86
CA GLU A 82 -3.18 10.18 6.60
C GLU A 82 -4.45 9.55 7.18
N LEU A 83 -5.37 10.36 7.72
CA LEU A 83 -6.65 9.87 8.23
C LEU A 83 -7.51 9.26 7.12
N ILE A 84 -7.61 9.93 5.97
CA ILE A 84 -8.39 9.44 4.83
C ILE A 84 -7.76 8.15 4.29
N ASP A 85 -6.44 8.16 4.05
CA ASP A 85 -5.68 7.03 3.52
C ASP A 85 -5.82 5.79 4.38
N ARG A 86 -5.46 5.89 5.68
CA ARG A 86 -5.54 4.73 6.58
C ARG A 86 -6.96 4.22 6.70
N SER A 87 -7.94 5.11 6.84
CA SER A 87 -9.32 4.69 7.08
C SER A 87 -9.93 3.99 5.85
N ILE A 88 -9.66 4.50 4.64
CA ILE A 88 -10.13 3.87 3.40
C ILE A 88 -9.36 2.59 3.11
N VAL A 89 -8.01 2.58 3.24
CA VAL A 89 -7.21 1.37 3.00
C VAL A 89 -7.62 0.22 3.92
N TYR A 90 -7.79 0.49 5.21
CA TYR A 90 -8.15 -0.54 6.20
C TYR A 90 -9.59 -1.06 6.05
N THR A 91 -10.37 -0.47 5.15
CA THR A 91 -11.74 -0.87 4.85
C THR A 91 -11.97 -1.20 3.38
N LEU A 92 -10.90 -1.39 2.59
CA LEU A 92 -11.00 -1.73 1.16
C LEU A 92 -11.83 -2.99 0.89
N ASN A 93 -11.81 -3.96 1.82
CA ASN A 93 -12.60 -5.19 1.73
C ASN A 93 -14.07 -5.02 2.12
N GLN A 94 -14.51 -3.80 2.48
CA GLN A 94 -15.89 -3.48 2.86
C GLN A 94 -16.61 -2.74 1.73
N LYS A 95 -17.90 -3.01 1.57
CA LYS A 95 -18.75 -2.24 0.65
C LYS A 95 -19.20 -0.95 1.33
N LEU A 96 -18.63 0.18 0.92
CA LEU A 96 -18.91 1.49 1.51
C LEU A 96 -20.00 2.23 0.72
N SER A 97 -21.16 2.44 1.34
CA SER A 97 -22.24 3.28 0.79
C SER A 97 -22.08 4.75 1.19
N PRO A 98 -22.77 5.70 0.53
CA PRO A 98 -22.75 7.11 0.93
C PRO A 98 -23.13 7.38 2.39
N GLU A 99 -24.02 6.55 2.96
CA GLU A 99 -24.52 6.66 4.33
C GLU A 99 -23.57 6.06 5.37
N HIS A 100 -22.57 5.29 4.91
CA HIS A 100 -21.62 4.62 5.79
C HIS A 100 -20.87 5.66 6.66
N PRO A 101 -20.75 5.46 7.99
CA PRO A 101 -20.17 6.46 8.89
C PRO A 101 -18.77 6.94 8.46
N LEU A 102 -17.93 6.01 7.99
CA LEU A 102 -16.61 6.33 7.45
C LEU A 102 -16.68 7.25 6.22
N VAL A 103 -17.61 7.00 5.30
CA VAL A 103 -17.76 7.79 4.07
C VAL A 103 -18.23 9.19 4.42
N ARG A 104 -19.22 9.34 5.30
CA ARG A 104 -19.65 10.66 5.80
C ARG A 104 -18.51 11.41 6.48
N PHE A 105 -17.75 10.73 7.34
CA PHE A 105 -16.62 11.30 8.05
C PHE A 105 -15.52 11.80 7.10
N THR A 106 -15.05 10.93 6.21
CA THR A 106 -14.02 11.29 5.23
C THR A 106 -14.52 12.31 4.22
N SER A 107 -15.79 12.25 3.81
CA SER A 107 -16.39 13.27 2.93
C SER A 107 -16.38 14.66 3.57
N ASN A 108 -16.59 14.76 4.88
CA ASN A 108 -16.50 16.04 5.59
C ASN A 108 -15.07 16.55 5.65
N ILE A 109 -14.09 15.67 5.88
CA ILE A 109 -12.67 16.04 5.86
C ILE A 109 -12.28 16.52 4.46
N ILE A 110 -12.61 15.76 3.42
CA ILE A 110 -12.35 16.11 2.02
C ILE A 110 -13.04 17.44 1.66
N GLY A 111 -14.31 17.61 2.03
CA GLY A 111 -15.07 18.84 1.79
C GLY A 111 -14.53 20.07 2.53
N SER A 112 -13.70 19.89 3.55
CA SER A 112 -13.00 20.97 4.27
C SER A 112 -11.66 21.37 3.61
N THR A 113 -11.37 20.87 2.42
CA THR A 113 -10.12 21.14 1.68
C THR A 113 -10.40 21.88 0.37
N GLU A 114 -9.42 22.67 -0.06
CA GLU A 114 -9.44 23.41 -1.33
C GLU A 114 -9.16 22.45 -2.50
N LEU A 115 -10.15 21.62 -2.86
CA LEU A 115 -10.00 20.65 -3.95
C LEU A 115 -9.82 21.30 -5.33
N ASP A 116 -10.08 22.60 -5.45
CA ASP A 116 -9.76 23.42 -6.62
C ASP A 116 -8.24 23.60 -6.80
N ASN A 117 -7.48 23.60 -5.70
CA ASN A 117 -6.02 23.54 -5.69
C ASN A 117 -5.55 22.13 -6.10
N ARG A 118 -4.67 22.09 -7.10
CA ARG A 118 -4.16 20.85 -7.68
C ARG A 118 -3.34 20.02 -6.70
N ASP A 119 -2.51 20.67 -5.91
CA ASP A 119 -1.57 19.98 -5.02
C ASP A 119 -2.33 19.37 -3.85
N ILE A 120 -3.27 20.13 -3.26
CA ILE A 120 -4.18 19.65 -2.21
C ILE A 120 -5.04 18.48 -2.71
N ALA A 121 -5.63 18.58 -3.89
CA ALA A 121 -6.40 17.47 -4.47
C ALA A 121 -5.52 16.23 -4.72
N GLY A 122 -4.26 16.46 -5.12
CA GLY A 122 -3.25 15.43 -5.30
C GLY A 122 -2.90 14.69 -4.01
N GLU A 123 -2.97 15.33 -2.85
CA GLU A 123 -2.70 14.68 -1.56
C GLU A 123 -3.94 13.99 -0.98
N ILE A 124 -5.14 14.54 -1.18
CA ILE A 124 -6.35 14.12 -0.45
C ILE A 124 -7.17 13.04 -1.17
N LEU A 125 -7.20 13.07 -2.51
CA LEU A 125 -8.06 12.18 -3.30
C LEU A 125 -7.46 10.85 -3.79
N PRO A 126 -6.13 10.59 -3.81
CA PRO A 126 -5.56 9.39 -4.41
C PRO A 126 -6.20 8.09 -3.95
N VAL A 127 -6.31 7.86 -2.63
CA VAL A 127 -6.87 6.62 -2.07
C VAL A 127 -8.36 6.47 -2.40
N THR A 128 -9.10 7.58 -2.46
CA THR A 128 -10.54 7.56 -2.69
C THR A 128 -10.84 7.20 -4.15
N ILE A 129 -10.00 7.71 -5.06
CA ILE A 129 -9.98 7.27 -6.47
C ILE A 129 -9.53 5.80 -6.53
N CYS A 130 -8.45 5.45 -5.81
CA CYS A 130 -7.89 4.10 -5.77
C CYS A 130 -8.85 3.04 -5.21
N ALA A 131 -9.81 3.41 -4.37
CA ALA A 131 -10.80 2.51 -3.85
C ALA A 131 -12.04 2.42 -4.77
N GLY A 132 -12.04 3.13 -5.91
CA GLY A 132 -13.17 3.21 -6.82
C GLY A 132 -14.36 4.02 -6.28
N LEU A 133 -14.21 4.68 -5.13
CA LEU A 133 -15.29 5.34 -4.40
C LEU A 133 -15.76 6.65 -5.06
N LEU A 134 -14.91 7.24 -5.93
CA LEU A 134 -15.19 8.43 -6.74
C LEU A 134 -15.51 8.13 -8.20
N ASN A 135 -15.77 6.86 -8.55
CA ASN A 135 -16.01 6.48 -9.94
C ASN A 135 -17.34 7.07 -10.44
N LYS A 136 -17.26 8.09 -11.30
CA LYS A 136 -18.41 8.76 -11.93
C LYS A 136 -19.24 7.87 -12.86
N LYS A 137 -18.75 6.68 -13.23
CA LYS A 137 -19.51 5.68 -13.99
C LYS A 137 -20.32 4.74 -13.09
N SER A 138 -20.14 4.79 -11.77
CA SER A 138 -20.96 4.05 -10.82
C SER A 138 -22.36 4.66 -10.77
N GLU A 139 -23.39 3.82 -10.83
CA GLU A 139 -24.78 4.24 -10.62
C GLU A 139 -25.01 4.79 -9.20
N ASN A 140 -24.20 4.34 -8.23
CA ASN A 140 -24.25 4.79 -6.83
C ASN A 140 -22.82 5.06 -6.32
N PRO A 141 -22.24 6.26 -6.56
CA PRO A 141 -20.93 6.61 -6.06
C PRO A 141 -20.97 6.81 -4.54
N SER A 142 -19.95 6.33 -3.82
CA SER A 142 -19.88 6.51 -2.36
C SER A 142 -19.73 7.98 -1.97
N TYR A 143 -19.07 8.79 -2.81
CA TYR A 143 -18.93 10.24 -2.61
C TYR A 143 -19.71 11.04 -3.66
N PRO A 144 -21.04 11.13 -3.57
CA PRO A 144 -21.87 11.77 -4.59
C PRO A 144 -21.63 13.29 -4.72
N ASN A 145 -21.18 13.94 -3.64
CA ASN A 145 -21.01 15.40 -3.59
C ASN A 145 -19.61 15.88 -3.98
N ILE A 146 -18.64 14.98 -4.20
CA ILE A 146 -17.29 15.37 -4.61
C ILE A 146 -17.27 15.45 -6.14
N ASN A 147 -17.37 16.68 -6.65
CA ASN A 147 -17.29 16.92 -8.09
C ASN A 147 -15.88 17.31 -8.53
N LEU A 148 -15.18 16.38 -9.17
CA LEU A 148 -13.85 16.60 -9.72
C LEU A 148 -13.87 16.71 -11.25
N GLU A 149 -13.16 17.68 -11.83
CA GLU A 149 -12.97 17.77 -13.28
C GLU A 149 -12.34 16.50 -13.86
N LYS A 150 -12.76 16.10 -15.07
CA LYS A 150 -12.34 14.82 -15.69
C LYS A 150 -10.82 14.73 -15.88
N ASP A 151 -10.19 15.84 -16.28
CA ASP A 151 -8.74 15.85 -16.51
C ASP A 151 -7.95 15.82 -15.20
N ARG A 152 -8.48 16.45 -14.15
CA ARG A 152 -7.89 16.35 -12.81
C ARG A 152 -8.02 14.94 -12.25
N TYR A 153 -9.19 14.32 -12.36
CA TYR A 153 -9.39 12.92 -12.00
C TYR A 153 -8.39 12.00 -12.72
N ARG A 154 -8.25 12.16 -14.04
CA ARG A 154 -7.29 11.37 -14.84
C ARG A 154 -5.85 11.57 -14.34
N ARG A 155 -5.42 12.81 -14.13
CA ARG A 155 -4.07 13.10 -13.64
C ARG A 155 -3.79 12.48 -12.27
N ILE A 156 -4.72 12.55 -11.31
CA ILE A 156 -4.52 11.94 -10.00
C ILE A 156 -4.45 10.42 -10.16
N LYS A 157 -5.39 9.85 -10.93
CA LYS A 157 -5.43 8.41 -11.25
C LYS A 157 -4.10 7.91 -11.84
N ASP A 158 -3.55 8.61 -12.83
CA ASP A 158 -2.31 8.24 -13.52
C ASP A 158 -1.08 8.31 -12.61
N ASN A 159 -1.15 9.10 -11.54
CA ASN A 159 -0.08 9.27 -10.56
C ASN A 159 -0.29 8.45 -9.28
N ILE A 160 -1.32 7.59 -9.19
CA ILE A 160 -1.64 6.79 -7.98
C ILE A 160 -0.41 6.08 -7.40
N LYS A 161 0.43 5.55 -8.29
CA LYS A 161 1.67 4.83 -7.94
C LYS A 161 2.70 5.65 -7.15
N TYR A 162 2.54 6.96 -7.01
CA TYR A 162 3.48 7.82 -6.28
C TYR A 162 3.01 8.21 -4.86
N PHE A 163 1.75 7.98 -4.50
CA PHE A 163 1.16 8.56 -3.28
C PHE A 163 1.32 7.72 -1.99
N GLY A 164 2.26 6.79 -1.93
CA GLY A 164 2.56 6.06 -0.68
C GLY A 164 1.43 5.16 -0.12
N ILE A 165 0.25 5.10 -0.77
CA ILE A 165 -0.91 4.27 -0.37
C ILE A 165 -0.50 2.83 -0.05
N PHE A 166 0.45 2.32 -0.83
CA PHE A 166 0.98 0.98 -0.67
C PHE A 166 1.52 0.71 0.74
N GLU A 167 2.14 1.70 1.40
CA GLU A 167 2.67 1.52 2.76
C GLU A 167 1.57 1.11 3.75
N TYR A 168 0.37 1.69 3.63
CA TYR A 168 -0.76 1.33 4.47
C TYR A 168 -1.34 -0.04 4.11
N VAL A 169 -1.28 -0.43 2.84
CA VAL A 169 -1.74 -1.76 2.39
C VAL A 169 -0.85 -2.87 2.99
N LEU A 170 0.45 -2.64 3.08
CA LEU A 170 1.41 -3.58 3.69
C LEU A 170 1.20 -3.77 5.20
N GLU A 171 0.53 -2.84 5.87
CA GLU A 171 0.17 -2.98 7.28
C GLU A 171 -1.07 -3.87 7.48
N CYS A 172 -1.77 -4.23 6.41
CA CYS A 172 -3.04 -4.95 6.44
C CYS A 172 -2.88 -6.46 6.25
N ASP A 173 -4.00 -7.19 6.36
CA ASP A 173 -4.05 -8.60 5.97
C ASP A 173 -4.06 -8.79 4.45
N ILE A 174 -3.83 -10.04 4.03
CA ILE A 174 -3.79 -10.41 2.60
C ILE A 174 -5.11 -10.14 1.87
N SER A 175 -6.26 -10.10 2.56
CA SER A 175 -7.55 -9.84 1.94
C SER A 175 -7.66 -8.40 1.45
N ILE A 176 -7.19 -7.43 2.24
CA ILE A 176 -7.12 -6.01 1.84
C ILE A 176 -6.12 -5.83 0.70
N PHE A 177 -4.95 -6.47 0.81
CA PHE A 177 -3.94 -6.45 -0.23
C PHE A 177 -4.46 -6.97 -1.58
N ILE A 178 -5.22 -8.07 -1.56
CA ILE A 178 -5.87 -8.62 -2.76
C ILE A 178 -6.82 -7.61 -3.39
N VAL A 179 -7.64 -6.92 -2.60
CA VAL A 179 -8.56 -5.91 -3.13
C VAL A 179 -7.80 -4.76 -3.77
N TRP A 180 -6.74 -4.28 -3.13
CA TRP A 180 -5.87 -3.25 -3.69
C TRP A 180 -5.22 -3.69 -5.02
N MET A 181 -4.69 -4.92 -5.07
CA MET A 181 -4.11 -5.50 -6.29
C MET A 181 -5.11 -5.60 -7.43
N LYS A 182 -6.33 -6.05 -7.16
CA LYS A 182 -7.40 -6.11 -8.17
C LYS A 182 -7.73 -4.75 -8.73
N TYR A 183 -7.92 -3.76 -7.85
CA TYR A 183 -8.18 -2.40 -8.30
C TYR A 183 -7.09 -1.91 -9.25
N PHE A 184 -5.83 -2.15 -8.89
CA PHE A 184 -4.69 -1.73 -9.69
C PHE A 184 -4.65 -2.41 -11.05
N ILE A 185 -4.91 -3.72 -11.10
CA ILE A 185 -5.08 -4.45 -12.35
C ILE A 185 -6.21 -3.82 -13.16
N ASP A 186 -7.40 -3.63 -12.59
CA ASP A 186 -8.56 -3.13 -13.33
C ASP A 186 -8.41 -1.68 -13.85
N ASN A 187 -7.60 -0.85 -13.17
CA ASN A 187 -7.63 0.60 -13.37
C ASN A 187 -6.34 1.22 -13.92
N CYS A 188 -5.19 0.59 -13.78
CA CYS A 188 -3.97 1.05 -14.45
C CYS A 188 -3.98 0.51 -15.88
N ASP A 189 -3.89 1.39 -16.89
CA ASP A 189 -4.04 1.03 -18.31
C ASP A 189 -3.29 -0.26 -18.66
N LEU A 190 -4.05 -1.35 -18.78
CA LEU A 190 -3.61 -2.73 -18.93
C LEU A 190 -3.12 -3.04 -20.35
N ASN A 191 -2.25 -2.24 -20.92
CA ASN A 191 -1.37 -2.82 -21.94
C ASN A 191 -0.31 -3.68 -21.22
N GLU A 192 0.33 -4.59 -21.97
CA GLU A 192 1.57 -5.29 -21.58
C GLU A 192 2.73 -4.31 -21.30
N VAL A 193 2.49 -3.11 -20.80
CA VAL A 193 3.50 -2.15 -20.36
C VAL A 193 3.01 -1.45 -19.08
N GLY A 194 1.70 -1.33 -18.86
CA GLY A 194 1.11 -0.55 -17.78
C GLY A 194 1.03 -1.25 -16.43
N ILE A 195 0.74 -2.56 -16.37
CA ILE A 195 0.99 -3.35 -15.15
C ILE A 195 2.48 -3.24 -14.79
N TYR A 196 3.32 -3.36 -15.83
CA TYR A 196 4.77 -3.50 -15.73
C TYR A 196 5.51 -2.22 -15.37
N LYS A 197 4.96 -1.04 -15.69
CA LYS A 197 5.49 0.27 -15.29
C LYS A 197 5.04 0.70 -13.90
N SER A 198 3.99 0.07 -13.40
CA SER A 198 3.32 0.52 -12.18
C SER A 198 3.79 -0.28 -10.96
N LEU A 199 4.28 -1.51 -11.16
CA LEU A 199 5.15 -2.23 -10.21
C LEU A 199 6.61 -1.78 -10.37
N HIS A 200 6.87 -0.48 -10.17
CA HIS A 200 8.22 0.08 -10.19
C HIS A 200 9.11 -0.57 -9.11
N LEU A 201 10.44 -0.63 -9.31
CA LEU A 201 11.41 -1.34 -8.46
C LEU A 201 11.20 -1.09 -6.95
N SER A 202 11.02 0.18 -6.58
CA SER A 202 10.78 0.61 -5.20
C SER A 202 9.53 0.01 -4.53
N PHE A 203 8.56 -0.46 -5.32
CA PHE A 203 7.38 -1.17 -4.84
C PHE A 203 7.57 -2.68 -4.85
N VAL A 204 8.32 -3.22 -5.81
CA VAL A 204 8.57 -4.67 -5.90
C VAL A 204 9.29 -5.17 -4.66
N ASP A 205 10.27 -4.44 -4.13
CA ASP A 205 10.99 -4.87 -2.92
C ASP A 205 10.05 -5.01 -1.72
N LYS A 206 9.31 -3.93 -1.43
CA LYS A 206 8.34 -3.89 -0.32
C LYS A 206 7.23 -4.94 -0.49
N PHE A 207 6.79 -5.16 -1.74
CA PHE A 207 5.83 -6.21 -2.10
C PHE A 207 6.37 -7.60 -1.81
N CYS A 208 7.59 -7.89 -2.26
CA CYS A 208 8.20 -9.20 -2.09
C CYS A 208 8.51 -9.48 -0.61
N ILE A 209 8.97 -8.48 0.14
CA ILE A 209 9.14 -8.58 1.61
C ILE A 209 7.83 -9.03 2.25
N TYR A 210 6.70 -8.43 1.85
CA TYR A 210 5.40 -8.74 2.42
C TYR A 210 4.87 -10.12 2.02
N ILE A 211 4.96 -10.48 0.73
CA ILE A 211 4.51 -11.78 0.22
C ILE A 211 5.37 -12.93 0.76
N PHE A 212 6.67 -12.71 0.96
CA PHE A 212 7.58 -13.74 1.47
C PHE A 212 7.99 -13.54 2.93
N LYS A 213 7.23 -12.75 3.71
CA LYS A 213 7.54 -12.46 5.11
C LYS A 213 7.69 -13.71 5.98
N ASP A 214 6.92 -14.76 5.66
CA ASP A 214 6.92 -16.05 6.36
C ASP A 214 7.88 -17.08 5.72
N GLN A 215 8.74 -16.62 4.80
CA GLN A 215 9.76 -17.41 4.08
C GLN A 215 9.17 -18.65 3.35
N ASN A 216 7.94 -18.54 2.85
CA ASN A 216 7.24 -19.61 2.15
C ASN A 216 6.33 -19.05 1.03
N MET A 217 5.68 -19.92 0.26
CA MET A 217 4.82 -19.57 -0.88
C MET A 217 3.33 -19.38 -0.51
N GLU A 218 2.95 -19.36 0.77
CA GLU A 218 1.54 -19.32 1.18
C GLU A 218 0.82 -18.09 0.61
N TRP A 219 1.40 -16.91 0.75
CA TRP A 219 0.77 -15.66 0.33
C TRP A 219 0.81 -15.48 -1.19
N SER A 220 1.90 -15.85 -1.85
CA SER A 220 1.96 -15.87 -3.32
C SER A 220 0.93 -16.85 -3.90
N ASN A 221 0.77 -18.04 -3.33
CA ASN A 221 -0.25 -19.00 -3.76
C ASN A 221 -1.68 -18.45 -3.60
N ILE A 222 -1.95 -17.64 -2.57
CA ILE A 222 -3.26 -16.97 -2.43
C ILE A 222 -3.46 -15.95 -3.55
N VAL A 223 -2.42 -15.18 -3.91
CA VAL A 223 -2.45 -14.26 -5.06
C VAL A 223 -2.70 -15.06 -6.35
N ASP A 224 -1.99 -16.15 -6.58
CA ASP A 224 -2.12 -16.97 -7.79
C ASP A 224 -3.53 -17.52 -7.97
N LYS A 225 -4.10 -18.07 -6.89
CA LYS A 225 -5.49 -18.55 -6.86
C LYS A 225 -6.48 -17.44 -7.16
N THR A 226 -6.25 -16.25 -6.61
CA THR A 226 -7.10 -15.08 -6.82
C THR A 226 -7.06 -14.62 -8.27
N ILE A 227 -5.87 -14.46 -8.85
CA ILE A 227 -5.69 -14.05 -10.24
C ILE A 227 -6.29 -15.08 -11.20
N THR A 228 -6.06 -16.38 -10.94
CA THR A 228 -6.63 -17.46 -11.74
C THR A 228 -8.15 -17.45 -11.74
N ARG A 229 -8.77 -17.16 -10.59
CA ARG A 229 -10.23 -17.09 -10.44
C ARG A 229 -10.82 -15.84 -11.11
N ASP A 230 -10.22 -14.68 -10.88
CA ASP A 230 -10.83 -13.39 -11.21
C ASP A 230 -10.43 -12.86 -12.59
N TYR A 231 -9.30 -13.32 -13.14
CA TYR A 231 -8.75 -12.90 -14.43
C TYR A 231 -8.36 -14.10 -15.32
N PRO A 232 -9.25 -15.08 -15.58
CA PRO A 232 -8.88 -16.34 -16.24
C PRO A 232 -8.25 -16.15 -17.63
N GLU A 233 -8.67 -15.12 -18.38
CA GLU A 233 -8.16 -14.82 -19.72
C GLU A 233 -6.78 -14.14 -19.72
N LYS A 234 -6.42 -13.48 -18.61
CA LYS A 234 -5.15 -12.72 -18.48
C LYS A 234 -4.18 -13.36 -17.49
N LYS A 235 -4.59 -14.43 -16.81
CA LYS A 235 -3.86 -15.03 -15.70
C LYS A 235 -2.42 -15.37 -16.08
N ASP A 236 -2.19 -15.95 -17.25
CA ASP A 236 -0.87 -16.45 -17.63
C ASP A 236 0.12 -15.29 -17.78
N ALA A 237 -0.31 -14.18 -18.39
CA ALA A 237 0.50 -12.97 -18.52
C ALA A 237 0.79 -12.33 -17.15
N ILE A 238 -0.24 -12.19 -16.30
CA ILE A 238 -0.12 -11.57 -14.97
C ILE A 238 0.80 -12.41 -14.07
N LEU A 239 0.55 -13.71 -13.97
CA LEU A 239 1.32 -14.63 -13.12
C LEU A 239 2.76 -14.76 -13.59
N ASN A 240 2.99 -14.87 -14.91
CA ASN A 240 4.35 -14.89 -15.44
C ASN A 240 5.14 -13.65 -15.04
N HIS A 241 4.53 -12.45 -15.11
CA HIS A 241 5.19 -11.21 -14.70
C HIS A 241 5.46 -11.17 -13.19
N LEU A 242 4.50 -11.58 -12.37
CA LEU A 242 4.65 -11.61 -10.91
C LEU A 242 5.77 -12.56 -10.49
N HIS A 243 5.73 -13.82 -10.92
CA HIS A 243 6.76 -14.80 -10.57
C HIS A 243 8.15 -14.43 -11.11
N TYR A 244 8.22 -13.81 -12.29
CA TYR A 244 9.51 -13.32 -12.81
C TYR A 244 10.05 -12.18 -11.92
N SER A 245 9.20 -11.24 -11.53
CA SER A 245 9.59 -10.13 -10.65
C SER A 245 10.02 -10.62 -9.26
N TRP A 246 9.28 -11.59 -8.71
CA TRP A 246 9.61 -12.24 -7.44
C TRP A 246 10.91 -13.02 -7.52
N PHE A 247 11.11 -13.77 -8.61
CA PHE A 247 12.35 -14.49 -8.85
C PHE A 247 13.55 -13.54 -8.89
N LEU A 248 13.47 -12.45 -9.66
CA LEU A 248 14.56 -11.47 -9.76
C LEU A 248 14.85 -10.79 -8.42
N TYR A 249 13.81 -10.38 -7.69
CA TYR A 249 13.97 -9.85 -6.34
C TYR A 249 14.70 -10.85 -5.43
N LEU A 250 14.25 -12.10 -5.40
CA LEU A 250 14.83 -13.12 -4.51
C LEU A 250 16.30 -13.38 -4.84
N ILE A 251 16.70 -13.47 -6.11
CA ILE A 251 18.12 -13.69 -6.44
C ILE A 251 19.01 -12.48 -6.13
N LEU A 252 18.46 -11.26 -6.15
CA LEU A 252 19.20 -10.02 -5.90
C LEU A 252 19.31 -9.69 -4.41
N GLU A 253 18.21 -9.86 -3.67
CA GLU A 253 18.06 -9.36 -2.29
C GLU A 253 17.95 -10.48 -1.24
N ASN A 254 17.59 -11.71 -1.63
CA ASN A 254 17.46 -12.83 -0.69
C ASN A 254 17.93 -14.17 -1.28
N ILE A 255 19.18 -14.19 -1.75
CA ILE A 255 19.76 -15.35 -2.45
C ILE A 255 19.79 -16.63 -1.58
N SER A 256 19.68 -16.49 -0.25
CA SER A 256 19.66 -17.61 0.69
C SER A 256 18.34 -18.41 0.66
N ALA A 257 17.24 -17.80 0.18
CA ALA A 257 15.92 -18.42 0.13
C ALA A 257 15.74 -19.33 -1.10
N ILE A 258 16.60 -20.34 -1.23
CA ILE A 258 16.71 -21.13 -2.46
C ILE A 258 15.41 -21.83 -2.88
N GLU A 259 14.62 -22.31 -1.93
CA GLU A 259 13.36 -23.00 -2.25
C GLU A 259 12.31 -22.04 -2.81
N LEU A 260 12.30 -20.78 -2.35
CA LEU A 260 11.47 -19.72 -2.95
C LEU A 260 11.95 -19.36 -4.35
N ILE A 261 13.28 -19.27 -4.55
CA ILE A 261 13.87 -18.99 -5.86
C ILE A 261 13.47 -20.07 -6.87
N LYS A 262 13.63 -21.36 -6.49
CA LYS A 262 13.23 -22.49 -7.34
C LYS A 262 11.73 -22.47 -7.66
N ALA A 263 10.88 -22.30 -6.64
CA ALA A 263 9.43 -22.30 -6.83
C ALA A 263 8.98 -21.19 -7.80
N ASN A 264 9.53 -19.98 -7.67
CA ASN A 264 9.22 -18.87 -8.57
C ASN A 264 9.82 -19.08 -9.95
N PHE A 265 11.04 -19.60 -10.06
CA PHE A 265 11.63 -19.97 -11.35
C PHE A 265 10.76 -20.99 -12.09
N ASP A 266 10.29 -22.02 -11.40
CA ASP A 266 9.44 -23.07 -11.95
C ASP A 266 8.08 -22.55 -12.42
N ALA A 267 7.51 -21.57 -11.71
CA ALA A 267 6.26 -20.94 -12.07
C ALA A 267 6.33 -20.05 -13.32
N ILE A 268 7.52 -19.59 -13.74
CA ILE A 268 7.71 -18.82 -14.98
C ILE A 268 7.42 -19.70 -16.21
N GLN A 269 6.39 -19.34 -16.96
CA GLN A 269 5.97 -20.03 -18.19
C GLN A 269 6.66 -19.48 -19.44
N ASN A 270 6.90 -18.17 -19.50
CA ASN A 270 7.54 -17.49 -20.63
C ASN A 270 8.80 -16.73 -20.18
N PRO A 271 9.99 -17.33 -20.33
CA PRO A 271 11.26 -16.73 -19.91
C PRO A 271 11.80 -15.65 -20.87
N ASN A 272 11.21 -15.51 -22.06
CA ASN A 272 11.63 -14.49 -23.04
C ASN A 272 11.10 -13.09 -22.71
N TYR A 273 10.28 -12.99 -21.67
CA TYR A 273 9.70 -11.75 -21.22
C TYR A 273 10.52 -11.19 -20.06
N ILE A 274 11.17 -10.03 -20.24
CA ILE A 274 11.81 -9.28 -19.16
C ILE A 274 10.81 -8.26 -18.61
N PRO A 275 10.46 -8.31 -17.31
CA PRO A 275 9.70 -7.25 -16.68
C PRO A 275 10.40 -5.90 -16.87
N ALA A 276 9.67 -4.90 -17.38
CA ALA A 276 10.22 -3.56 -17.64
C ALA A 276 10.89 -2.92 -16.40
N THR A 277 10.46 -3.33 -15.21
CA THR A 277 11.00 -2.96 -13.91
C THR A 277 12.50 -3.22 -13.77
N PHE A 278 13.01 -4.33 -14.29
CA PHE A 278 14.41 -4.75 -14.11
C PHE A 278 15.28 -4.48 -15.35
N LYS A 279 14.77 -3.68 -16.31
CA LYS A 279 15.47 -3.37 -17.57
C LYS A 279 16.71 -2.49 -17.37
N TYR A 280 16.87 -1.90 -16.19
CA TYR A 280 17.98 -1.00 -15.84
C TYR A 280 18.89 -1.54 -14.74
N ASP A 281 18.65 -2.77 -14.26
CA ASP A 281 19.55 -3.41 -13.32
C ASP A 281 20.86 -3.84 -14.00
N ASP A 282 21.91 -4.05 -13.20
CA ASP A 282 23.21 -4.47 -13.69
C ASP A 282 23.12 -5.89 -14.26
N GLU A 283 22.81 -5.99 -15.56
CA GLU A 283 22.62 -7.24 -16.31
C GLU A 283 23.78 -8.23 -16.05
N LYS A 284 25.00 -7.71 -15.87
CA LYS A 284 26.18 -8.51 -15.53
C LYS A 284 26.07 -9.15 -14.15
N LYS A 285 25.59 -8.40 -13.14
CA LYS A 285 25.35 -8.92 -11.79
C LYS A 285 24.31 -10.03 -11.85
N ILE A 286 23.20 -9.81 -12.56
CA ILE A 286 22.13 -10.81 -12.73
C ILE A 286 22.69 -12.08 -13.41
N ALA A 287 23.42 -11.94 -14.52
CA ALA A 287 24.02 -13.05 -15.25
C ALA A 287 25.02 -13.86 -14.39
N GLN A 288 25.83 -13.19 -13.57
CA GLN A 288 26.76 -13.84 -12.64
C GLN A 288 26.01 -14.66 -11.58
N ILE A 289 24.99 -14.08 -10.94
CA ILE A 289 24.17 -14.76 -9.93
C ILE A 289 23.48 -15.99 -10.54
N LEU A 290 22.84 -15.82 -11.70
CA LEU A 290 22.18 -16.92 -12.42
C LEU A 290 23.16 -18.06 -12.71
N THR A 291 24.35 -17.73 -13.20
CA THR A 291 25.38 -18.74 -13.49
C THR A 291 25.76 -19.53 -12.24
N GLY A 292 25.88 -18.87 -11.08
CA GLY A 292 26.11 -19.52 -9.80
C GLY A 292 24.94 -20.43 -9.35
N LEU A 293 23.70 -20.06 -9.68
CA LEU A 293 22.49 -20.83 -9.35
C LEU A 293 22.18 -21.97 -10.32
N LYS A 294 22.92 -22.10 -11.44
CA LYS A 294 22.66 -23.08 -12.50
C LYS A 294 22.44 -24.50 -11.96
N GLY A 295 23.33 -25.00 -11.11
CA GLY A 295 23.24 -26.37 -10.57
C GLY A 295 22.01 -26.61 -9.68
N GLN A 296 21.41 -25.54 -9.14
CA GLN A 296 20.26 -25.62 -8.26
C GLN A 296 18.93 -25.45 -9.02
N LEU A 297 18.94 -24.69 -10.13
CA LEU A 297 17.76 -24.42 -10.96
C LEU A 297 17.59 -25.41 -12.12
N CYS A 298 18.68 -25.96 -12.66
CA CYS A 298 18.64 -26.86 -13.82
C CYS A 298 18.53 -28.33 -13.38
N THR A 299 17.36 -28.72 -12.87
CA THR A 299 17.10 -30.10 -12.39
C THR A 299 16.55 -31.03 -13.47
N SER A 300 16.23 -30.50 -14.65
CA SER A 300 15.62 -31.20 -15.80
C SER A 300 16.04 -30.54 -17.12
N GLU A 301 15.83 -31.23 -18.24
CA GLU A 301 16.09 -30.64 -19.57
C GLU A 301 15.25 -29.38 -19.83
N GLY A 302 13.96 -29.40 -19.42
CA GLY A 302 13.06 -28.25 -19.57
C GLY A 302 13.51 -27.03 -18.75
N SER A 303 13.87 -27.24 -17.47
CA SER A 303 14.40 -26.15 -16.62
C SER A 303 15.74 -25.62 -17.14
N THR A 304 16.59 -26.50 -17.70
CA THR A 304 17.86 -26.12 -18.34
C THR A 304 17.63 -25.23 -19.57
N ALA A 305 16.70 -25.60 -20.45
CA ALA A 305 16.36 -24.79 -21.62
C ALA A 305 15.81 -23.41 -21.23
N LYS A 306 14.88 -23.37 -20.27
CA LYS A 306 14.34 -22.12 -19.68
C LYS A 306 15.44 -21.25 -19.08
N PHE A 307 16.37 -21.85 -18.33
CA PHE A 307 17.50 -21.15 -17.74
C PHE A 307 18.38 -20.47 -18.79
N TYR A 308 18.74 -21.17 -19.87
CA TYR A 308 19.55 -20.56 -20.93
C TYR A 308 18.80 -19.48 -21.70
N GLN A 309 17.49 -19.63 -21.91
CA GLN A 309 16.67 -18.57 -22.50
C GLN A 309 16.69 -17.30 -21.63
N LEU A 310 16.55 -17.46 -20.31
CA LEU A 310 16.62 -16.37 -19.35
C LEU A 310 18.02 -15.75 -19.30
N LEU A 311 19.08 -16.55 -19.24
CA LEU A 311 20.46 -16.07 -19.19
C LEU A 311 20.83 -15.24 -20.44
N ARG A 312 20.36 -15.63 -21.64
CA ARG A 312 20.59 -14.89 -22.89
C ARG A 312 20.02 -13.47 -22.87
N GLN A 313 18.99 -13.21 -22.06
CA GLN A 313 18.42 -11.88 -21.92
C GLN A 313 19.37 -10.90 -21.23
N TYR A 314 20.21 -11.41 -20.31
CA TYR A 314 21.14 -10.60 -19.50
C TYR A 314 22.61 -10.72 -19.93
N ASN A 315 22.90 -11.68 -20.81
CA ASN A 315 24.20 -11.85 -21.43
C ASN A 315 24.00 -12.23 -22.91
N PRO A 316 23.56 -11.27 -23.76
CA PRO A 316 23.45 -11.48 -25.19
C PRO A 316 24.88 -11.63 -25.74
N ILE A 317 25.27 -12.87 -26.06
CA ILE A 317 26.49 -13.18 -26.81
C ILE A 317 26.31 -12.73 -28.26
#